data_AF-A0A6U8CK77-F1
#
_entry.id   AF-A0A6U8CK77-F1
#
_cell.length_a   1.000
_cell.length_b   1.000
_cell.length_c   1.000
_cell.angle_alpha   90.00
_cell.angle_beta   90.00
_cell.angle_gamma   90.00
#
_symmetry.space_group_name_H-M   'P 1'
#
loop_
_entity.id
_entity.type
_entity.pdbx_description
1 polymer ?
#
loop_
_entity_poly.entity_id
_entity_poly.type
_entity_poly.pdbx_seq_one_letter_code
_entity_poly.pdbx_strand_id
1 'polypeptide(L)'
;FRDSQYPMSRLLFGRQSDKLAKKLSFDPSIEAKEIERARKNEEARNNLDSLPAVPKTQRYRGVSFKREYTHPQRFAGAGRKRAPSMIHAPTKHMLPPKRKEDKNKITVVLDLDETLIYAREGPLYARPGIDAFFEFLARTCEVVVWTAGVRAYAQAVIRNIDPKGIISHCIYRHERWFSGQPGYSKDLSLVGRNLDEIIIIENTPDCVRGYEENGILVADYEGGEEEDNTLFAIQQVLDEVAKSGRKVPEGLRQCKLLARQYVPTDLGDQLNVYCLDPRKADEIRFNRDLLKNQLNARG
;
A
#
# COMPACT_ATOMS: atom_id res chain seq x y z
N PHE A 1 -3.18 -62.73 -1.57
CA PHE A 1 -4.36 -63.62 -1.40
C PHE A 1 -5.04 -63.27 -0.09
N ARG A 2 -6.38 -63.13 -0.16
CA ARG A 2 -7.39 -63.02 0.90
C ARG A 2 -7.85 -61.63 1.35
N ASP A 3 -9.00 -61.28 0.78
CA ASP A 3 -10.11 -60.52 1.36
C ASP A 3 -10.62 -61.09 2.70
N SER A 4 -11.17 -60.20 3.53
CA SER A 4 -12.20 -60.50 4.56
C SER A 4 -12.96 -59.19 4.84
N GLN A 5 -14.17 -58.97 4.30
CA GLN A 5 -15.49 -59.30 4.86
C GLN A 5 -15.67 -59.06 6.38
N TYR A 6 -16.47 -58.02 6.68
CA TYR A 6 -17.28 -57.82 7.90
C TYR A 6 -18.38 -58.90 8.02
N PRO A 7 -18.96 -59.21 9.22
CA PRO A 7 -20.21 -58.51 9.62
C PRO A 7 -20.60 -58.49 11.13
N MET A 8 -21.73 -57.80 11.42
CA MET A 8 -22.64 -57.87 12.60
C MET A 8 -22.24 -57.06 13.86
N SER A 9 -23.11 -56.41 14.66
CA SER A 9 -24.55 -56.55 14.94
C SER A 9 -25.15 -55.30 15.64
N ARG A 10 -26.49 -55.34 15.77
CA ARG A 10 -27.53 -54.39 16.24
C ARG A 10 -27.62 -54.10 17.76
N LEU A 11 -28.38 -53.02 18.05
CA LEU A 11 -29.34 -52.75 19.16
C LEU A 11 -28.84 -52.05 20.45
N LEU A 12 -29.46 -50.90 20.79
CA LEU A 12 -30.45 -50.77 21.88
C LEU A 12 -31.12 -49.36 21.93
N PHE A 13 -32.40 -49.37 22.30
CA PHE A 13 -33.41 -48.31 22.36
C PHE A 13 -33.20 -47.26 23.46
N GLY A 14 -33.81 -46.06 23.33
CA GLY A 14 -34.26 -45.32 24.51
C GLY A 14 -34.55 -43.82 24.41
N ARG A 15 -35.80 -43.46 24.05
CA ARG A 15 -36.60 -42.31 24.55
C ARG A 15 -35.89 -40.99 24.91
N GLN A 16 -35.97 -40.00 24.00
CA GLN A 16 -35.97 -38.57 24.37
C GLN A 16 -36.63 -37.68 23.30
N SER A 17 -37.69 -38.16 22.65
CA SER A 17 -38.58 -37.33 21.85
C SER A 17 -39.70 -36.81 22.76
N ASP A 18 -39.65 -35.52 23.14
CA ASP A 18 -40.83 -34.69 23.51
C ASP A 18 -40.49 -33.35 24.19
N LYS A 19 -39.21 -32.92 24.23
CA LYS A 19 -38.86 -31.60 24.82
C LYS A 19 -38.08 -30.63 23.93
N LEU A 20 -37.98 -30.84 22.62
CA LEU A 20 -37.33 -29.90 21.71
C LEU A 20 -38.17 -29.49 20.47
N ALA A 21 -39.49 -29.64 20.55
CA ALA A 21 -40.41 -29.16 19.51
C ALA A 21 -41.19 -27.93 19.99
N LYS A 22 -40.51 -26.78 20.09
CA LYS A 22 -41.09 -25.42 20.04
C LYS A 22 -40.01 -24.34 20.29
N LYS A 23 -39.34 -23.92 19.21
CA LYS A 23 -38.91 -22.53 18.91
C LYS A 23 -37.96 -22.55 17.71
N LEU A 24 -38.53 -22.65 16.53
CA LEU A 24 -37.94 -22.16 15.27
C LEU A 24 -39.13 -21.75 14.42
N SER A 25 -39.76 -20.63 14.81
CA SER A 25 -40.67 -19.93 13.91
C SER A 25 -39.81 -19.34 12.80
N PHE A 26 -39.99 -19.85 11.59
CA PHE A 26 -39.41 -19.32 10.37
C PHE A 26 -39.84 -17.85 10.20
N ASP A 27 -38.89 -16.92 10.23
CA ASP A 27 -39.11 -15.50 9.96
C ASP A 27 -38.71 -15.21 8.51
N PRO A 28 -39.67 -15.04 7.58
CA PRO A 28 -39.39 -14.80 6.16
C PRO A 28 -38.55 -13.54 5.91
N SER A 29 -38.51 -12.60 6.87
CA SER A 29 -37.73 -11.37 6.75
C SER A 29 -36.23 -11.58 6.94
N ILE A 30 -35.82 -12.66 7.63
CA ILE A 30 -34.42 -13.03 7.81
C ILE A 30 -33.88 -13.68 6.53
N GLU A 31 -34.64 -14.60 5.95
CA GLU A 31 -34.27 -15.27 4.70
C GLU A 31 -34.19 -14.27 3.53
N ALA A 32 -35.12 -13.32 3.43
CA ALA A 32 -35.06 -12.25 2.44
C ALA A 32 -33.78 -11.39 2.57
N LYS A 33 -33.33 -11.10 3.80
CA LYS A 33 -32.08 -10.36 4.05
C LYS A 33 -30.83 -11.17 3.70
N GLU A 34 -30.85 -12.48 3.92
CA GLU A 34 -29.75 -13.38 3.54
C GLU A 34 -29.65 -13.52 2.02
N ILE A 35 -30.78 -13.62 1.31
CA ILE A 35 -30.82 -13.64 -0.16
C ILE A 35 -30.31 -12.32 -0.75
N GLU A 36 -30.75 -11.18 -0.23
CA GLU A 36 -30.26 -9.84 -0.63
C GLU A 36 -28.74 -9.71 -0.42
N ARG A 37 -28.23 -10.25 0.70
CA ARG A 37 -26.79 -10.25 1.04
C ARG A 37 -26.00 -11.18 0.12
N ALA A 38 -26.53 -12.36 -0.19
CA ALA A 38 -25.91 -13.30 -1.12
C ALA A 38 -25.84 -12.70 -2.53
N ARG A 39 -26.91 -12.03 -2.98
CA ARG A 39 -26.98 -11.37 -4.27
C ARG A 39 -26.01 -10.19 -4.40
N LYS A 40 -25.89 -9.35 -3.35
CA LYS A 40 -24.87 -8.28 -3.30
C LYS A 40 -23.44 -8.84 -3.30
N ASN A 41 -23.20 -9.96 -2.63
CA ASN A 41 -21.90 -10.64 -2.66
C ASN A 41 -21.57 -11.24 -4.04
N GLU A 42 -22.59 -11.72 -4.76
CA GLU A 42 -22.44 -12.26 -6.12
C GLU A 42 -22.24 -11.14 -7.16
N GLU A 43 -22.98 -10.04 -7.07
CA GLU A 43 -22.73 -8.83 -7.87
C GLU A 43 -21.35 -8.22 -7.59
N ALA A 44 -20.88 -8.22 -6.34
CA ALA A 44 -19.53 -7.80 -5.98
C ALA A 44 -18.44 -8.74 -6.55
N ARG A 45 -18.69 -10.05 -6.59
CA ARG A 45 -17.79 -11.05 -7.22
C ARG A 45 -17.71 -10.86 -8.74
N ASN A 46 -18.85 -10.67 -9.40
CA ASN A 46 -18.91 -10.45 -10.85
C ASN A 46 -18.26 -9.12 -11.28
N ASN A 47 -18.27 -8.10 -10.40
CA ASN A 47 -17.51 -6.86 -10.60
C ASN A 47 -16.00 -7.00 -10.35
N LEU A 48 -15.57 -8.02 -9.61
CA LEU A 48 -14.16 -8.32 -9.39
C LEU A 48 -13.56 -9.09 -10.58
N ASP A 49 -14.36 -9.95 -11.21
CA ASP A 49 -13.95 -10.76 -12.37
C ASP A 49 -13.94 -9.96 -13.69
N SER A 50 -14.49 -8.74 -13.70
CA SER A 50 -14.44 -7.81 -14.86
C SER A 50 -13.26 -6.84 -14.84
N LEU A 51 -12.43 -6.89 -13.79
CA LEU A 51 -11.18 -6.12 -13.74
C LEU A 51 -10.14 -6.77 -14.67
N PRO A 52 -9.38 -5.97 -15.45
CA PRO A 52 -8.28 -6.51 -16.23
C PRO A 52 -7.33 -7.26 -15.29
N ALA A 53 -6.90 -8.47 -15.69
CA ALA A 53 -5.96 -9.26 -14.92
C ALA A 53 -4.74 -8.41 -14.57
N VAL A 54 -4.56 -8.14 -13.28
CA VAL A 54 -3.40 -7.38 -12.81
C VAL A 54 -2.16 -8.15 -13.24
N PRO A 55 -1.18 -7.52 -13.91
CA PRO A 55 0.05 -8.19 -14.27
C PRO A 55 0.66 -8.78 -13.01
N LYS A 56 0.73 -10.13 -12.94
CA LYS A 56 1.38 -10.84 -11.84
C LYS A 56 2.88 -10.58 -11.81
N THR A 57 3.43 -9.99 -12.87
CA THR A 57 4.85 -9.79 -13.07
C THR A 57 5.24 -8.35 -12.78
N GLN A 58 6.19 -8.23 -11.86
CA GLN A 58 6.98 -7.05 -11.58
C GLN A 58 7.52 -6.42 -12.89
N ARG A 59 7.43 -5.08 -13.02
CA ARG A 59 8.06 -4.39 -14.14
C ARG A 59 9.56 -4.27 -13.89
N TYR A 60 10.35 -4.65 -14.89
CA TYR A 60 11.80 -4.68 -14.81
C TYR A 60 12.46 -3.83 -15.90
N ARG A 61 13.54 -3.14 -15.56
CA ARG A 61 14.40 -2.42 -16.50
C ARG A 61 15.87 -2.77 -16.24
N GLY A 62 16.51 -3.40 -17.23
CA GLY A 62 17.83 -4.00 -17.12
C GLY A 62 19.01 -3.06 -16.75
N VAL A 63 20.21 -3.62 -16.74
CA VAL A 63 21.50 -2.99 -16.35
C VAL A 63 21.81 -1.63 -16.98
N SER A 64 21.14 -1.28 -18.08
CA SER A 64 21.27 0.03 -18.73
C SER A 64 20.62 1.17 -17.94
N PHE A 65 19.74 0.88 -16.97
CA PHE A 65 19.08 1.91 -16.16
C PHE A 65 20.08 2.85 -15.45
N LYS A 66 21.15 2.29 -14.87
CA LYS A 66 22.22 3.07 -14.23
C LYS A 66 22.90 4.06 -15.18
N ARG A 67 22.99 3.72 -16.47
CA ARG A 67 23.57 4.61 -17.49
C ARG A 67 22.67 5.81 -17.80
N GLU A 68 21.36 5.65 -17.69
CA GLU A 68 20.38 6.70 -18.02
C GLU A 68 20.50 7.92 -17.09
N TYR A 69 20.62 7.69 -15.77
CA TYR A 69 20.68 8.79 -14.81
C TYR A 69 22.09 9.31 -14.52
N THR A 70 23.13 8.53 -14.84
CA THR A 70 24.53 9.00 -14.77
C THR A 70 24.91 9.90 -15.95
N HIS A 71 24.19 9.80 -17.08
CA HIS A 71 24.43 10.58 -18.30
C HIS A 71 23.15 11.25 -18.82
N PRO A 72 22.54 12.18 -18.06
CA PRO A 72 21.21 12.72 -18.35
C PRO A 72 21.12 13.49 -19.68
N GLN A 73 22.24 14.02 -20.20
CA GLN A 73 22.28 14.80 -21.43
C GLN A 73 21.91 14.00 -22.69
N ARG A 74 22.03 12.66 -22.66
CA ARG A 74 21.72 11.79 -23.81
C ARG A 74 20.24 11.44 -23.97
N PHE A 75 19.42 11.65 -22.93
CA PHE A 75 18.01 11.22 -22.89
C PHE A 75 17.03 12.38 -22.70
N ALA A 76 17.46 13.61 -23.03
CA ALA A 76 16.63 14.81 -22.98
C ALA A 76 15.62 14.86 -24.15
N GLY A 77 14.74 13.86 -24.24
CA GLY A 77 13.57 13.86 -25.11
C GLY A 77 12.37 14.51 -24.41
N ALA A 78 11.62 15.31 -25.16
CA ALA A 78 10.53 16.17 -24.71
C ALA A 78 9.45 15.47 -23.84
N GLY A 79 9.60 15.54 -22.53
CA GLY A 79 8.57 15.15 -21.56
C GLY A 79 8.34 16.30 -20.58
N ARG A 80 7.07 16.69 -20.38
CA ARG A 80 6.61 17.80 -19.54
C ARG A 80 7.54 18.04 -18.34
N LYS A 81 8.06 19.27 -18.22
CA LYS A 81 8.86 19.74 -17.08
C LYS A 81 8.04 19.58 -15.79
N ARG A 82 8.17 18.43 -15.12
CA ARG A 82 7.66 18.24 -13.75
C ARG A 82 8.41 19.25 -12.88
N ALA A 83 7.68 20.26 -12.39
CA ALA A 83 8.27 21.43 -11.77
C ALA A 83 9.15 21.04 -10.56
N PRO A 84 10.28 21.72 -10.32
CA PRO A 84 11.06 21.53 -9.11
C PRO A 84 10.19 21.76 -7.86
N SER A 85 10.33 20.89 -6.85
CA SER A 85 9.67 20.97 -5.55
C SER A 85 10.27 21.94 -4.56
N MET A 86 11.21 22.76 -4.98
CA MET A 86 11.60 23.89 -4.17
C MET A 86 11.58 25.08 -5.08
N ILE A 87 10.48 25.81 -4.97
CA ILE A 87 10.43 27.17 -5.45
C ILE A 87 11.62 27.86 -4.78
N HIS A 88 12.58 28.36 -5.56
CA HIS A 88 13.73 29.11 -5.04
C HIS A 88 13.30 30.50 -4.50
N ALA A 89 11.99 30.79 -4.51
CA ALA A 89 11.39 31.95 -3.87
C ALA A 89 11.28 31.72 -2.35
N PRO A 90 11.17 32.78 -1.54
CA PRO A 90 10.97 32.68 -0.09
C PRO A 90 9.54 32.24 0.24
N THR A 91 9.12 31.07 -0.25
CA THR A 91 7.85 30.45 0.14
C THR A 91 8.10 29.53 1.33
N LYS A 92 7.25 29.64 2.36
CA LYS A 92 7.28 28.78 3.54
C LYS A 92 7.18 27.29 3.21
N HIS A 93 6.52 26.96 2.09
CA HIS A 93 6.21 25.60 1.69
C HIS A 93 6.99 25.16 0.45
N MET A 94 7.25 23.84 0.36
CA MET A 94 7.96 23.17 -0.72
C MET A 94 7.09 23.03 -1.97
N LEU A 95 5.78 22.79 -1.81
CA LEU A 95 4.87 22.68 -2.94
C LEU A 95 4.12 23.99 -3.19
N PRO A 96 3.76 24.27 -4.45
CA PRO A 96 2.78 25.30 -4.74
C PRO A 96 1.42 24.95 -4.12
N PRO A 97 0.48 25.92 -4.06
CA PRO A 97 -0.91 25.66 -3.71
C PRO A 97 -1.48 24.51 -4.54
N LYS A 98 -2.33 23.71 -3.89
CA LYS A 98 -2.99 22.55 -4.52
C LYS A 98 -3.80 23.00 -5.75
N ARG A 99 -3.75 22.20 -6.82
CA ARG A 99 -4.53 22.47 -8.03
C ARG A 99 -6.03 22.42 -7.73
N LYS A 100 -6.84 23.16 -8.51
CA LYS A 100 -8.30 23.19 -8.33
C LYS A 100 -8.91 21.80 -8.48
N GLU A 101 -8.40 21.01 -9.42
CA GLU A 101 -8.86 19.65 -9.72
C GLU A 101 -8.57 18.66 -8.58
N ASP A 102 -7.60 18.97 -7.72
CA ASP A 102 -7.19 18.11 -6.60
C ASP A 102 -7.73 18.61 -5.26
N LYS A 103 -8.47 19.73 -5.21
CA LYS A 103 -8.85 20.44 -3.97
C LYS A 103 -9.44 19.53 -2.88
N ASN A 104 -10.24 18.52 -3.26
CA ASN A 104 -10.94 17.63 -2.33
C ASN A 104 -10.28 16.25 -2.19
N LYS A 105 -9.12 16.03 -2.82
CA LYS A 105 -8.41 14.74 -2.77
C LYS A 105 -7.50 14.70 -1.56
N ILE A 106 -7.29 13.53 -0.98
CA ILE A 106 -6.20 13.33 -0.01
C ILE A 106 -4.85 13.51 -0.74
N THR A 107 -3.88 14.16 -0.09
CA THR A 107 -2.50 14.20 -0.57
C THR A 107 -1.76 12.97 -0.07
N VAL A 108 -1.19 12.19 -0.99
CA VAL A 108 -0.37 11.02 -0.66
C VAL A 108 1.07 11.33 -1.02
N VAL A 109 1.93 11.35 0.02
CA VAL A 109 3.38 11.46 -0.10
C VAL A 109 3.96 10.06 -0.13
N LEU A 110 4.69 9.73 -1.19
CA LEU A 110 5.32 8.44 -1.40
C LEU A 110 6.84 8.62 -1.37
N ASP A 111 7.54 7.80 -0.57
CA ASP A 111 8.95 7.55 -0.86
C ASP A 111 9.11 6.74 -2.18
N LEU A 112 10.36 6.57 -2.63
CA LEU A 112 10.69 5.97 -3.91
C LEU A 112 11.45 4.65 -3.74
N ASP A 113 12.71 4.72 -3.31
CA ASP A 113 13.59 3.57 -3.15
C ASP A 113 13.12 2.71 -1.98
N GLU A 114 13.10 1.37 -2.12
CA GLU A 114 12.56 0.42 -1.13
C GLU A 114 11.07 0.59 -0.79
N THR A 115 10.40 1.63 -1.29
CA THR A 115 8.96 1.82 -1.13
C THR A 115 8.20 1.46 -2.42
N LEU A 116 8.54 2.06 -3.55
CA LEU A 116 7.90 1.84 -4.86
C LEU A 116 8.76 1.03 -5.83
N ILE A 117 10.08 1.07 -5.65
CA ILE A 117 11.05 0.47 -6.56
C ILE A 117 12.28 -0.02 -5.80
N TYR A 118 13.05 -0.88 -6.43
CA TYR A 118 14.40 -1.24 -6.00
C TYR A 118 15.38 -1.02 -7.16
N ALA A 119 16.47 -0.27 -6.93
CA ALA A 119 17.49 0.00 -7.95
C ALA A 119 18.90 0.26 -7.39
N ARG A 120 19.21 -0.25 -6.18
CA ARG A 120 20.55 -0.12 -5.57
C ARG A 120 21.62 -0.91 -6.32
N GLU A 121 21.34 -2.18 -6.61
CA GLU A 121 22.33 -3.13 -7.14
C GLU A 121 21.94 -3.71 -8.51
N GLY A 122 21.85 -2.84 -9.51
CA GLY A 122 21.77 -3.25 -10.92
C GLY A 122 20.52 -2.73 -11.63
N PRO A 123 19.60 -3.61 -12.06
CA PRO A 123 18.40 -3.20 -12.78
C PRO A 123 17.38 -2.51 -11.86
N LEU A 124 16.48 -1.74 -12.47
CA LEU A 124 15.34 -1.14 -11.79
C LEU A 124 14.18 -2.14 -11.77
N TYR A 125 13.72 -2.44 -10.57
CA TYR A 125 12.54 -3.24 -10.30
C TYR A 125 11.44 -2.33 -9.78
N ALA A 126 10.27 -2.35 -10.43
CA ALA A 126 9.09 -1.68 -9.89
C ALA A 126 8.30 -2.64 -9.00
N ARG A 127 7.91 -2.18 -7.81
CA ARG A 127 7.18 -3.01 -6.85
C ARG A 127 5.89 -3.57 -7.47
N PRO A 128 5.58 -4.87 -7.29
CA PRO A 128 4.39 -5.48 -7.88
C PRO A 128 3.11 -4.68 -7.57
N GLY A 129 2.23 -4.57 -8.56
CA GLY A 129 0.98 -3.80 -8.45
C GLY A 129 1.09 -2.30 -8.73
N ILE A 130 2.28 -1.77 -9.06
CA ILE A 130 2.48 -0.32 -9.25
C ILE A 130 1.53 0.32 -10.28
N ASP A 131 1.19 -0.40 -11.36
CA ASP A 131 0.29 0.12 -12.39
C ASP A 131 -1.13 0.32 -11.87
N ALA A 132 -1.68 -0.71 -11.22
CA ALA A 132 -3.01 -0.65 -10.61
C ALA A 132 -3.04 0.42 -9.51
N PHE A 133 -1.98 0.49 -8.70
CA PHE A 133 -1.83 1.48 -7.65
C PHE A 133 -1.85 2.91 -8.20
N PHE A 134 -1.08 3.19 -9.25
CA PHE A 134 -1.07 4.51 -9.87
C PHE A 134 -2.40 4.85 -10.56
N GLU A 135 -3.06 3.90 -11.22
CA GLU A 135 -4.40 4.10 -11.78
C GLU A 135 -5.46 4.42 -10.72
N PHE A 136 -5.36 3.81 -9.54
CA PHE A 136 -6.16 4.20 -8.39
C PHE A 136 -5.82 5.63 -7.93
N LEU A 137 -4.54 5.92 -7.67
CA LEU A 137 -4.11 7.23 -7.16
C LEU A 137 -4.51 8.38 -8.09
N ALA A 138 -4.43 8.18 -9.42
CA ALA A 138 -4.80 9.19 -10.41
C ALA A 138 -6.24 9.72 -10.22
N ARG A 139 -7.14 8.85 -9.76
CA ARG A 139 -8.55 9.16 -9.55
C ARG A 139 -8.80 9.75 -8.17
N THR A 140 -8.11 9.26 -7.15
CA THR A 140 -8.50 9.49 -5.75
C THR A 140 -7.61 10.48 -5.01
N CYS A 141 -6.36 10.68 -5.45
CA CYS A 141 -5.34 11.36 -4.65
C CYS A 141 -4.61 12.47 -5.43
N GLU A 142 -4.07 13.44 -4.70
CA GLU A 142 -2.92 14.23 -5.16
C GLU A 142 -1.65 13.44 -4.81
N VAL A 143 -0.82 13.14 -5.82
CA VAL A 143 0.37 12.30 -5.62
C VAL A 143 1.64 13.14 -5.56
N VAL A 144 2.38 13.00 -4.47
CA VAL A 144 3.67 13.65 -4.25
C VAL A 144 4.71 12.56 -4.03
N VAL A 145 5.79 12.56 -4.81
CA VAL A 145 6.98 11.76 -4.47
C VAL A 145 7.90 12.60 -3.61
N TRP A 146 8.32 12.12 -2.45
CA TRP A 146 9.37 12.76 -1.63
C TRP A 146 10.48 11.74 -1.39
N THR A 147 11.59 11.90 -2.12
CA THR A 147 12.68 10.93 -2.17
C THR A 147 14.00 11.53 -1.71
N ALA A 148 14.77 10.72 -0.97
CA ALA A 148 16.17 10.99 -0.68
C ALA A 148 17.06 10.83 -1.92
N GLY A 149 16.54 10.50 -3.10
CA GLY A 149 17.30 10.45 -4.36
C GLY A 149 17.58 11.83 -4.96
N VAL A 150 18.72 11.97 -5.63
CA VAL A 150 19.02 13.17 -6.43
C VAL A 150 18.07 13.28 -7.62
N ARG A 151 17.81 14.51 -8.09
CA ARG A 151 16.83 14.79 -9.15
C ARG A 151 17.02 13.94 -10.41
N ALA A 152 18.24 13.84 -10.94
CA ALA A 152 18.51 13.11 -12.18
C ALA A 152 18.12 11.62 -12.07
N TYR A 153 18.42 11.01 -10.93
CA TYR A 153 18.05 9.64 -10.60
C TYR A 153 16.54 9.46 -10.51
N ALA A 154 15.89 10.23 -9.64
CA ALA A 154 14.45 10.13 -9.41
C ALA A 154 13.65 10.37 -10.70
N GLN A 155 14.07 11.32 -11.54
CA GLN A 155 13.42 11.55 -12.84
C GLN A 155 13.56 10.36 -13.79
N ALA A 156 14.69 9.66 -13.79
CA ALA A 156 14.85 8.44 -14.59
C ALA A 156 13.95 7.31 -14.09
N VAL A 157 13.87 7.08 -12.78
CA VAL A 157 12.94 6.11 -12.19
C VAL A 157 11.50 6.44 -12.58
N ILE A 158 11.08 7.69 -12.35
CA ILE A 158 9.71 8.15 -12.58
C ILE A 158 9.28 7.98 -14.04
N ARG A 159 10.17 8.19 -15.02
CA ARG A 159 9.87 7.93 -16.44
C ARG A 159 9.51 6.47 -16.72
N ASN A 160 10.04 5.53 -15.93
CA ASN A 160 9.80 4.10 -16.08
C ASN A 160 8.54 3.64 -15.34
N ILE A 161 8.24 4.20 -14.17
CA ILE A 161 7.10 3.75 -13.35
C ILE A 161 5.82 4.56 -13.59
N ASP A 162 5.92 5.83 -13.99
CA ASP A 162 4.77 6.73 -14.20
C ASP A 162 4.74 7.29 -15.63
N PRO A 163 4.47 6.44 -16.65
CA PRO A 163 4.37 6.89 -18.03
C PRO A 163 3.12 7.77 -18.28
N LYS A 164 2.08 7.64 -17.44
CA LYS A 164 0.82 8.39 -17.56
C LYS A 164 0.89 9.78 -16.91
N GLY A 165 1.93 10.09 -16.14
CA GLY A 165 2.14 11.41 -15.54
C GLY A 165 1.21 11.71 -14.37
N ILE A 166 0.98 10.69 -13.54
CA ILE A 166 0.07 10.71 -12.39
C ILE A 166 0.69 11.46 -11.21
N ILE A 167 2.02 11.38 -11.05
CA ILE A 167 2.74 12.10 -10.00
C ILE A 167 2.65 13.61 -10.24
N SER A 168 2.04 14.32 -9.30
CA SER A 168 1.78 15.77 -9.39
C SER A 168 3.01 16.59 -9.02
N HIS A 169 3.75 16.18 -8.00
CA HIS A 169 4.94 16.87 -7.50
C HIS A 169 6.04 15.89 -7.08
N CYS A 170 7.30 16.32 -7.15
CA CYS A 170 8.45 15.51 -6.75
C CYS A 170 9.44 16.30 -5.89
N ILE A 171 9.48 16.02 -4.59
CA ILE A 171 10.49 16.48 -3.64
C ILE A 171 11.75 15.62 -3.76
N TYR A 172 12.83 16.22 -4.26
CA TYR A 172 14.14 15.56 -4.43
C TYR A 172 15.08 15.88 -3.26
N ARG A 173 16.16 15.10 -3.13
CA ARG A 173 17.24 15.32 -2.16
C ARG A 173 17.66 16.79 -2.12
N HIS A 174 17.66 17.37 -0.93
CA HIS A 174 18.18 18.71 -0.67
C HIS A 174 18.73 18.81 0.74
N GLU A 175 19.80 19.58 0.92
CA GLU A 175 20.49 19.83 2.21
C GLU A 175 19.58 20.38 3.33
N ARG A 176 18.41 20.93 2.98
CA ARG A 176 17.45 21.53 3.93
C ARG A 176 16.73 20.50 4.78
N TRP A 177 16.63 19.27 4.30
CA TRP A 177 15.88 18.20 4.97
C TRP A 177 16.65 16.87 4.96
N PHE A 178 17.62 16.70 4.06
CA PHE A 178 18.47 15.52 3.97
C PHE A 178 19.91 15.88 4.36
N SER A 179 20.33 15.44 5.55
CA SER A 179 21.69 15.65 6.08
C SER A 179 22.72 14.65 5.54
N GLY A 180 22.26 13.52 4.97
CA GLY A 180 23.12 12.38 4.63
C GLY A 180 23.64 11.61 5.85
N GLN A 181 23.17 11.95 7.05
CA GLN A 181 23.44 11.25 8.30
C GLN A 181 22.15 10.58 8.80
N PRO A 182 22.24 9.53 9.63
CA PRO A 182 21.09 8.95 10.33
C PRO A 182 20.12 9.97 10.92
N GLY A 183 18.82 9.68 10.89
CA GLY A 183 17.81 10.48 11.56
C GLY A 183 17.26 11.70 10.79
N TYR A 184 17.51 11.82 9.48
CA TYR A 184 16.82 12.84 8.68
C TYR A 184 15.31 12.54 8.61
N SER A 185 14.48 13.58 8.63
CA SER A 185 13.02 13.45 8.61
C SER A 185 12.38 14.19 7.43
N LYS A 186 11.17 13.75 7.03
CA LYS A 186 10.35 14.41 6.01
C LYS A 186 9.24 15.18 6.69
N ASP A 187 9.55 16.43 7.03
CA ASP A 187 8.63 17.31 7.74
C ASP A 187 7.38 17.67 6.89
N LEU A 188 6.24 17.03 7.17
CA LEU A 188 5.00 17.23 6.40
C LEU A 188 4.46 18.66 6.49
N SER A 189 4.81 19.43 7.53
CA SER A 189 4.41 20.84 7.64
C SER A 189 5.02 21.71 6.52
N LEU A 190 6.15 21.28 5.95
CA LEU A 190 6.81 21.95 4.84
C LEU A 190 6.12 21.70 3.49
N VAL A 191 5.27 20.67 3.38
CA VAL A 191 4.58 20.34 2.11
C VAL A 191 3.58 21.43 1.71
N GLY A 192 2.97 22.11 2.68
CA GLY A 192 1.92 23.11 2.42
C GLY A 192 0.57 22.47 2.11
N ARG A 193 0.23 21.40 2.84
CA ARG A 193 -1.07 20.73 2.82
C ARG A 193 -1.57 20.59 4.27
N ASN A 194 -2.87 20.41 4.45
CA ASN A 194 -3.45 20.20 5.76
C ASN A 194 -3.04 18.82 6.30
N LEU A 195 -2.60 18.76 7.57
CA LEU A 195 -2.27 17.49 8.23
C LEU A 195 -3.49 16.57 8.38
N ASP A 196 -4.70 17.11 8.34
CA ASP A 196 -5.94 16.32 8.32
C ASP A 196 -6.18 15.61 6.98
N GLU A 197 -5.40 15.90 5.93
CA GLU A 197 -5.65 15.47 4.55
C GLU A 197 -4.39 14.90 3.86
N ILE A 198 -3.34 14.57 4.62
CA ILE A 198 -2.06 14.09 4.10
C ILE A 198 -1.66 12.76 4.71
N ILE A 199 -1.27 11.80 3.87
CA ILE A 199 -0.69 10.52 4.26
C ILE A 199 0.74 10.45 3.73
N ILE A 200 1.68 9.96 4.53
CA ILE A 200 3.02 9.59 4.05
C ILE A 200 3.18 8.07 4.10
N ILE A 201 3.71 7.49 3.02
CA ILE A 201 4.08 6.08 2.92
C ILE A 201 5.59 6.02 2.72
N GLU A 202 6.24 5.29 3.62
CA GLU A 202 7.70 5.28 3.80
C GLU A 202 8.13 3.89 4.30
N ASN A 203 9.39 3.54 4.14
CA ASN A 203 10.02 2.32 4.66
C ASN A 203 11.01 2.58 5.83
N THR A 204 11.65 3.76 5.84
CA THR A 204 12.55 4.29 6.86
C THR A 204 11.77 5.02 7.99
N PRO A 205 11.85 4.55 9.25
CA PRO A 205 11.12 5.14 10.38
C PRO A 205 11.42 6.62 10.64
N ASP A 206 12.70 7.03 10.62
CA ASP A 206 13.06 8.42 10.93
C ASP A 206 12.44 9.44 9.95
N CYS A 207 12.17 9.02 8.71
CA CYS A 207 11.52 9.86 7.72
C CYS A 207 10.11 10.30 8.11
N VAL A 208 9.40 9.54 8.96
CA VAL A 208 8.02 9.86 9.40
C VAL A 208 7.94 10.39 10.82
N ARG A 209 9.08 10.64 11.47
CA ARG A 209 9.16 11.15 12.84
C ARG A 209 8.36 12.45 13.02
N GLY A 210 7.54 12.51 14.07
CA GLY A 210 6.62 13.61 14.37
C GLY A 210 5.32 13.60 13.55
N TYR A 211 5.18 12.63 12.63
CA TYR A 211 4.03 12.45 11.75
C TYR A 211 3.51 11.00 11.81
N GLU A 212 3.68 10.32 12.93
CA GLU A 212 3.36 8.90 13.11
C GLU A 212 1.85 8.61 12.99
N GLU A 213 1.00 9.62 13.24
CA GLU A 213 -0.45 9.53 13.03
C GLU A 213 -0.87 9.73 11.57
N ASN A 214 0.05 10.20 10.72
CA ASN A 214 -0.13 10.40 9.28
C ASN A 214 0.69 9.42 8.43
N GLY A 215 1.60 8.68 9.06
CA GLY A 215 2.56 7.81 8.41
C GLY A 215 2.13 6.35 8.41
N ILE A 216 2.33 5.68 7.28
CA ILE A 216 2.28 4.23 7.14
C ILE A 216 3.69 3.76 6.78
N LEU A 217 4.31 2.99 7.67
CA LEU A 217 5.53 2.29 7.35
C LEU A 217 5.25 0.98 6.62
N VAL A 218 5.98 0.77 5.54
CA VAL A 218 5.99 -0.47 4.76
C VAL A 218 7.34 -1.16 4.88
N ALA A 219 7.36 -2.48 4.67
CA ALA A 219 8.62 -3.19 4.58
C ALA A 219 9.41 -2.76 3.35
N ASP A 220 10.75 -2.79 3.49
CA ASP A 220 11.68 -2.57 2.40
C ASP A 220 11.36 -3.50 1.24
N TYR A 221 11.38 -2.92 0.04
CA TYR A 221 11.26 -3.65 -1.20
C TYR A 221 12.64 -3.93 -1.78
N GLU A 222 13.01 -5.20 -1.83
CA GLU A 222 14.35 -5.65 -2.24
C GLU A 222 14.43 -6.08 -3.73
N GLY A 223 13.33 -5.90 -4.49
CA GLY A 223 13.26 -6.34 -5.88
C GLY A 223 13.07 -7.86 -6.03
N GLY A 224 13.38 -8.40 -7.21
CA GLY A 224 13.28 -9.85 -7.46
C GLY A 224 11.86 -10.39 -7.66
N GLU A 225 11.75 -11.72 -7.72
CA GLU A 225 10.51 -12.45 -8.06
C GLU A 225 9.69 -12.88 -6.83
N GLU A 226 10.07 -12.41 -5.63
CA GLU A 226 9.29 -12.71 -4.42
C GLU A 226 7.91 -12.07 -4.46
N GLU A 227 6.94 -12.73 -3.83
CA GLU A 227 5.59 -12.20 -3.71
C GLU A 227 5.58 -10.96 -2.83
N ASP A 228 5.18 -9.82 -3.41
CA ASP A 228 4.96 -8.57 -2.68
C ASP A 228 3.57 -8.03 -2.99
N ASN A 229 2.75 -7.88 -1.96
CA ASN A 229 1.38 -7.37 -2.07
C ASN A 229 1.19 -5.99 -1.40
N THR A 230 2.29 -5.33 -1.07
CA THR A 230 2.28 -4.11 -0.26
C THR A 230 1.50 -3.00 -0.94
N LEU A 231 1.70 -2.77 -2.23
CA LEU A 231 0.98 -1.71 -2.95
C LEU A 231 -0.52 -1.97 -3.04
N PHE A 232 -0.96 -3.23 -3.12
CA PHE A 232 -2.38 -3.57 -3.08
C PHE A 232 -2.99 -3.29 -1.71
N ALA A 233 -2.31 -3.68 -0.63
CA ALA A 233 -2.76 -3.42 0.73
C ALA A 233 -2.84 -1.91 1.00
N ILE A 234 -1.82 -1.15 0.60
CA ILE A 234 -1.81 0.31 0.69
C ILE A 234 -2.94 0.93 -0.14
N GLN A 235 -3.19 0.43 -1.36
CA GLN A 235 -4.33 0.88 -2.16
C GLN A 235 -5.65 0.75 -1.39
N GLN A 236 -5.88 -0.38 -0.73
CA GLN A 236 -7.09 -0.60 0.04
C GLN A 236 -7.17 0.32 1.27
N VAL A 237 -6.06 0.52 1.99
CA VAL A 237 -6.00 1.49 3.09
C VAL A 237 -6.42 2.88 2.60
N LEU A 238 -5.83 3.35 1.50
CA LEU A 238 -6.13 4.67 0.94
C LEU A 238 -7.59 4.78 0.50
N ASP A 239 -8.15 3.73 -0.10
CA ASP A 239 -9.56 3.68 -0.51
C ASP A 239 -10.51 3.74 0.70
N GLU A 240 -10.22 2.97 1.76
CA GLU A 240 -11.00 2.99 3.01
C GLU A 240 -10.95 4.37 3.68
N VAL A 241 -9.75 4.97 3.78
CA VAL A 241 -9.57 6.30 4.38
C VAL A 241 -10.30 7.35 3.55
N ALA A 242 -10.13 7.36 2.22
CA ALA A 242 -10.80 8.31 1.34
C ALA A 242 -12.33 8.21 1.41
N LYS A 243 -12.89 6.99 1.43
CA LYS A 243 -14.34 6.75 1.51
C LYS A 243 -14.93 7.06 2.88
N SER A 244 -14.12 7.05 3.94
CA SER A 244 -14.60 7.31 5.30
C SER A 244 -15.10 8.74 5.50
N GLY A 245 -14.64 9.70 4.69
CA GLY A 245 -14.92 11.13 4.88
C GLY A 245 -14.32 11.73 6.16
N ARG A 246 -13.47 10.98 6.87
CA ARG A 246 -12.81 11.42 8.10
C ARG A 246 -11.50 12.13 7.78
N LYS A 247 -10.99 12.84 8.78
CA LYS A 247 -9.60 13.31 8.78
C LYS A 247 -8.66 12.12 8.71
N VAL A 248 -7.54 12.27 8.02
CA VAL A 248 -6.57 11.20 7.78
C VAL A 248 -6.14 10.49 9.08
N PRO A 249 -5.71 11.18 10.16
CA PRO A 249 -5.32 10.49 11.40
C PRO A 249 -6.41 9.60 11.99
N GLU A 250 -7.67 10.04 11.91
CA GLU A 250 -8.80 9.25 12.39
C GLU A 250 -9.08 8.05 11.45
N GLY A 251 -8.99 8.27 10.13
CA GLY A 251 -9.15 7.23 9.13
C GLY A 251 -8.12 6.12 9.29
N LEU A 252 -6.83 6.46 9.42
CA LEU A 252 -5.75 5.48 9.63
C LEU A 252 -5.93 4.70 10.93
N ARG A 253 -6.31 5.38 12.01
CA ARG A 253 -6.59 4.72 13.31
C ARG A 253 -7.69 3.67 13.24
N GLN A 254 -8.69 3.88 12.39
CA GLN A 254 -9.85 2.98 12.24
C GLN A 254 -9.65 1.94 11.13
N CYS A 255 -8.63 2.07 10.30
CA CYS A 255 -8.36 1.13 9.22
C CYS A 255 -7.91 -0.21 9.78
N LYS A 256 -8.66 -1.27 9.46
CA LYS A 256 -8.44 -2.60 10.01
C LYS A 256 -7.15 -3.24 9.51
N LEU A 257 -6.63 -2.78 8.38
CA LEU A 257 -5.40 -3.30 7.77
C LEU A 257 -4.13 -2.77 8.44
N LEU A 258 -4.27 -1.80 9.32
CA LEU A 258 -3.16 -1.19 10.03
C LEU A 258 -3.10 -1.67 11.47
N ALA A 259 -1.87 -1.74 11.97
CA ALA A 259 -1.58 -1.88 13.39
C ALA A 259 -0.47 -0.90 13.78
N ARG A 260 -0.58 -0.37 14.99
CA ARG A 260 0.47 0.43 15.61
C ARG A 260 1.60 -0.49 16.08
N GLN A 261 2.82 -0.22 15.67
CA GLN A 261 4.01 -1.00 16.04
C GLN A 261 5.10 -0.05 16.52
N TYR A 262 5.86 -0.47 17.54
CA TYR A 262 7.09 0.20 17.92
C TYR A 262 8.21 -0.29 16.99
N VAL A 263 8.71 0.60 16.15
CA VAL A 263 9.76 0.31 15.15
C VAL A 263 11.04 1.03 15.56
N PRO A 264 12.19 0.34 15.64
CA PRO A 264 13.47 0.96 15.96
C PRO A 264 13.90 1.96 14.89
N THR A 265 14.64 2.98 15.30
CA THR A 265 15.14 4.04 14.41
C THR A 265 16.66 4.03 14.34
N ASP A 266 17.21 4.77 13.38
CA ASP A 266 18.67 4.93 13.27
C ASP A 266 19.24 5.83 14.38
N LEU A 267 18.39 6.54 15.12
CA LEU A 267 18.77 7.34 16.29
C LEU A 267 18.82 6.50 17.58
N GLY A 268 18.47 5.21 17.53
CA GLY A 268 18.52 4.28 18.66
C GLY A 268 17.30 4.32 19.58
N ASP A 269 16.29 5.14 19.27
CA ASP A 269 14.98 5.10 19.92
C ASP A 269 13.98 4.27 19.10
N GLN A 270 12.69 4.34 19.46
CA GLN A 270 11.61 3.66 18.74
C GLN A 270 10.48 4.63 18.43
N LEU A 271 9.87 4.48 17.25
CA LEU A 271 8.64 5.17 16.89
C LEU A 271 7.47 4.22 16.97
N ASN A 272 6.39 4.66 17.62
CA ASN A 272 5.11 3.99 17.52
C ASN A 272 4.41 4.53 16.27
N VAL A 273 4.23 3.73 15.23
CA VAL A 273 3.73 4.16 13.91
C VAL A 273 2.83 3.09 13.30
N TYR A 274 1.97 3.47 12.35
CA TYR A 274 1.15 2.49 11.63
C TYR A 274 1.99 1.68 10.65
N CYS A 275 1.86 0.37 10.71
CA CYS A 275 2.38 -0.56 9.72
C CYS A 275 1.23 -1.43 9.20
N LEU A 276 1.38 -2.02 8.02
CA LEU A 276 0.46 -3.05 7.54
C LEU A 276 0.46 -4.24 8.52
N ASP A 277 -0.72 -4.71 8.92
CA ASP A 277 -0.87 -5.91 9.76
C ASP A 277 -1.12 -7.13 8.88
N PRO A 278 -0.11 -8.00 8.65
CA PRO A 278 -0.25 -9.16 7.77
C PRO A 278 -1.29 -10.16 8.27
N ARG A 279 -1.62 -10.15 9.58
CA ARG A 279 -2.60 -11.08 10.18
C ARG A 279 -4.04 -10.65 9.97
N LYS A 280 -4.27 -9.40 9.57
CA LYS A 280 -5.62 -8.85 9.35
C LYS A 280 -5.97 -8.73 7.88
N ALA A 281 -5.02 -9.08 7.02
CA ALA A 281 -5.18 -9.04 5.59
C ALA A 281 -5.71 -10.39 5.03
N ASP A 282 -6.07 -11.34 5.90
CA ASP A 282 -6.79 -12.58 5.52
C ASP A 282 -8.17 -12.33 4.86
N GLU A 283 -8.78 -11.14 5.00
CA GLU A 283 -9.99 -10.76 4.25
C GLU A 283 -9.70 -10.21 2.83
N ILE A 284 -8.43 -9.91 2.53
CA ILE A 284 -7.94 -9.42 1.22
C ILE A 284 -7.30 -10.59 0.48
N ARG A 285 -8.08 -11.58 -0.01
CA ARG A 285 -7.60 -12.76 -0.80
C ARG A 285 -6.09 -13.00 -0.64
N PHE A 286 -5.66 -13.33 0.58
CA PHE A 286 -4.28 -13.69 0.85
C PHE A 286 -4.03 -14.96 0.04
N ASN A 287 -3.16 -14.88 -0.97
CA ASN A 287 -2.60 -16.11 -1.52
C ASN A 287 -1.71 -16.70 -0.43
N ARG A 288 -2.24 -17.77 0.14
CA ARG A 288 -1.81 -18.78 1.12
C ARG A 288 -0.31 -19.10 1.35
N ASP A 289 0.67 -18.29 0.96
CA ASP A 289 2.08 -18.70 1.03
C ASP A 289 2.96 -17.92 2.04
N LEU A 290 2.47 -16.86 2.67
CA LEU A 290 3.21 -16.20 3.77
C LEU A 290 3.28 -17.02 5.09
N LEU A 291 2.53 -18.12 5.19
CA LEU A 291 2.62 -19.06 6.34
C LEU A 291 3.73 -20.11 6.18
N LYS A 292 4.31 -20.31 4.98
CA LYS A 292 5.33 -21.35 4.76
C LYS A 292 6.72 -20.96 5.26
N ASN A 293 7.06 -19.67 5.24
CA ASN A 293 8.42 -19.23 5.59
C ASN A 293 8.64 -19.01 7.10
N GLN A 294 7.59 -18.99 7.94
CA GLN A 294 7.74 -19.00 9.40
C GLN A 294 7.70 -20.41 10.02
N LEU A 295 7.18 -21.42 9.30
CA LEU A 295 7.14 -22.81 9.77
C LEU A 295 8.36 -23.63 9.35
N ASN A 296 9.08 -23.22 8.30
CA ASN A 296 10.29 -23.91 7.84
C ASN A 296 11.58 -23.45 8.55
N ALA A 297 11.51 -22.48 9.47
CA ALA A 297 12.61 -22.13 10.38
C ALA A 297 12.59 -22.93 11.70
N ARG A 298 11.67 -23.91 11.82
CA ARG A 298 11.63 -24.91 12.90
C ARG A 298 11.48 -26.34 12.36
N GLY A 299 12.19 -26.63 11.27
CA GLY A 299 12.42 -27.97 10.75
C GLY A 299 13.91 -28.25 10.64
#